data_AF-A0A445AN80-F1
#
_entry.id   AF-A0A445AN80-F1
#
_cell.length_a   1.000
_cell.length_b   1.000
_cell.length_c   1.000
_cell.angle_alpha   90.00
_cell.angle_beta   90.00
_cell.angle_gamma   90.00
#
_symmetry.space_group_name_H-M   'P 1'
#
loop_
_entity.id
_entity.type
_entity.pdbx_description
1 polymer ?
#
loop_
_entity_poly.entity_id
_entity_poly.type
_entity_poly.pdbx_seq_one_letter_code
_entity_poly.pdbx_strand_id
1 'polypeptide(L)'
;MSGLPCSHAISCITFKGLDLELFVDDHYKKDAYLRCYQEVIHPLNGPDLWERSQYDNVMPPPYRRPSHRPVKKRNRGPEDEDNRSQTDLSRRDQIQKCSNYGALGHKKSGCTKPKKKACDSLL
;
A
#
# COMPACT_ATOMS: atom_id res chain seq x y z
N MET A 1 -25.28 -4.89 -13.85
CA MET A 1 -25.33 -5.92 -12.79
C MET A 1 -24.23 -6.93 -13.08
N SER A 2 -23.49 -7.40 -12.07
CA SER A 2 -22.19 -8.07 -12.22
C SER A 2 -22.24 -9.60 -12.45
N GLY A 3 -23.40 -10.21 -12.67
CA GLY A 3 -23.56 -11.66 -12.92
C GLY A 3 -23.13 -12.61 -11.77
N LEU A 4 -22.48 -12.07 -10.74
CA LEU A 4 -22.02 -12.77 -9.55
C LEU A 4 -22.95 -12.51 -8.37
N PRO A 5 -23.25 -13.52 -7.54
CA PRO A 5 -24.08 -13.35 -6.36
C PRO A 5 -23.38 -12.44 -5.34
N CYS A 6 -24.15 -11.56 -4.70
CA CYS A 6 -23.65 -10.74 -3.59
C CYS A 6 -23.44 -11.60 -2.33
N SER A 7 -22.74 -11.06 -1.33
CA SER A 7 -22.48 -11.78 -0.06
C SER A 7 -23.76 -12.30 0.60
N HIS A 8 -24.85 -11.53 0.59
CA HIS A 8 -26.14 -11.96 1.12
C HIS A 8 -26.74 -13.13 0.33
N ALA A 9 -26.66 -13.09 -1.00
CA ALA A 9 -27.15 -14.17 -1.85
C ALA A 9 -26.35 -15.46 -1.60
N ILE A 10 -25.02 -15.38 -1.52
CA ILE A 10 -24.15 -16.52 -1.19
C ILE A 10 -24.55 -17.13 0.15
N SER A 11 -24.74 -16.32 1.20
CA SER A 11 -25.18 -16.80 2.51
C SER A 11 -26.55 -17.49 2.45
N CYS A 12 -27.51 -16.94 1.72
CA CYS A 12 -28.83 -17.56 1.58
C CYS A 12 -28.80 -18.88 0.79
N ILE A 13 -27.99 -18.95 -0.28
CA ILE A 13 -27.84 -20.15 -1.12
C ILE A 13 -27.18 -21.28 -0.31
N THR A 14 -26.09 -20.95 0.39
CA THR A 14 -25.36 -21.90 1.25
C THR A 14 -26.22 -22.37 2.43
N PHE A 15 -26.98 -21.48 3.07
CA PHE A 15 -27.92 -21.84 4.12
C PHE A 15 -28.99 -22.84 3.64
N LYS A 16 -29.44 -22.70 2.39
CA LYS A 16 -30.39 -23.63 1.76
C LYS A 16 -29.75 -24.92 1.23
N GLY A 17 -28.43 -25.09 1.35
CA GLY A 17 -27.70 -26.26 0.84
C GLY A 17 -27.73 -26.37 -0.69
N LEU A 18 -27.91 -25.25 -1.39
CA LEU A 18 -27.96 -25.21 -2.85
C LEU A 18 -26.57 -24.98 -3.42
N ASP A 19 -26.35 -25.47 -4.65
CA ASP A 19 -25.11 -25.25 -5.38
C ASP A 19 -25.00 -23.79 -5.84
N LEU A 20 -23.85 -23.16 -5.57
CA LEU A 20 -23.57 -21.77 -5.93
C LEU A 20 -23.39 -21.59 -7.44
N GLU A 21 -22.87 -22.59 -8.15
CA GLU A 21 -22.60 -22.54 -9.59
C GLU A 21 -23.87 -22.31 -10.43
N LEU A 22 -25.04 -22.70 -9.89
CA LEU A 22 -26.34 -22.47 -10.52
C LEU A 22 -26.80 -21.01 -10.49
N PHE A 23 -26.23 -20.19 -9.60
CA PHE A 23 -26.59 -18.78 -9.41
C PHE A 23 -25.54 -17.83 -9.99
N VAL A 24 -24.48 -18.36 -10.58
CA VAL A 24 -23.43 -17.62 -11.27
C VAL A 24 -23.78 -17.56 -12.76
N ASP A 25 -23.63 -16.37 -13.35
CA ASP A 25 -23.82 -16.17 -14.78
C ASP A 25 -22.86 -17.03 -15.62
N ASP A 26 -23.33 -17.53 -16.76
CA ASP A 26 -22.58 -18.43 -17.65
C ASP A 26 -21.23 -17.87 -18.09
N HIS A 27 -21.08 -16.54 -18.14
CA HIS A 27 -19.81 -15.88 -18.48
C HIS A 27 -18.67 -16.19 -17.49
N TYR A 28 -18.99 -16.55 -16.25
CA TYR A 28 -18.02 -16.88 -15.22
C TYR A 28 -17.79 -18.38 -15.04
N LYS A 29 -18.51 -19.22 -15.80
CA LYS A 29 -18.35 -20.68 -15.74
C LYS A 29 -17.12 -21.13 -16.52
N LYS A 30 -16.64 -22.34 -16.17
CA LYS A 30 -15.50 -22.98 -16.83
C LYS A 30 -15.66 -23.05 -18.35
N ASP A 31 -16.86 -23.28 -18.85
CA ASP A 31 -17.12 -23.40 -20.29
C ASP A 31 -16.89 -22.07 -21.03
N ALA A 32 -17.19 -20.93 -20.40
CA ALA A 32 -16.85 -19.63 -20.97
C ALA A 32 -15.33 -19.43 -21.00
N TYR A 33 -14.62 -19.80 -19.92
CA TYR A 33 -13.16 -19.77 -19.89
C TYR A 33 -12.54 -20.62 -21.00
N LEU A 34 -13.00 -21.86 -21.16
CA LEU A 34 -12.51 -22.76 -22.21
C LEU A 34 -12.78 -22.20 -23.61
N ARG A 35 -13.95 -21.62 -23.87
CA ARG A 35 -14.25 -20.97 -25.16
C ARG A 35 -13.35 -19.75 -25.41
N CYS A 36 -13.09 -18.93 -24.39
CA CYS A 36 -12.23 -17.75 -24.52
C CYS A 36 -10.78 -18.11 -24.82
N TYR A 37 -10.28 -19.21 -24.26
CA TYR A 37 -8.89 -19.67 -24.39
C TYR A 37 -8.77 -20.95 -25.22
N GLN A 38 -9.75 -21.25 -26.07
CA GLN A 38 -9.74 -22.41 -26.94
C GLN A 38 -8.63 -22.30 -28.00
N GLU A 39 -8.43 -21.08 -28.48
CA GLU A 39 -7.47 -20.78 -29.54
C GLU A 39 -6.08 -20.49 -28.97
N VAL A 40 -5.06 -20.74 -29.79
CA VAL A 40 -3.67 -20.48 -29.42
C VAL A 40 -3.43 -18.96 -29.38
N ILE A 41 -3.10 -18.44 -28.20
CA ILE A 41 -2.56 -17.09 -28.07
C ILE A 41 -1.10 -17.15 -28.51
N HIS A 42 -0.83 -16.69 -29.73
CA HIS A 42 0.55 -16.62 -30.23
C HIS A 42 1.39 -15.69 -29.36
N PRO A 43 2.62 -16.10 -29.00
CA PRO A 43 3.52 -15.22 -28.27
C PRO A 43 3.79 -13.98 -29.14
N LEU A 44 3.72 -12.81 -28.51
CA LEU A 44 4.21 -11.60 -29.13
C LEU A 44 5.74 -11.66 -29.13
N ASN A 45 6.35 -11.21 -30.23
CA ASN A 45 7.80 -11.06 -30.32
C ASN A 45 8.31 -10.15 -29.20
N GLY A 46 9.61 -10.22 -28.89
CA GLY A 46 10.22 -9.31 -27.92
C GLY A 46 10.25 -7.86 -28.44
N PRO A 47 10.41 -6.86 -27.54
CA PRO A 47 10.50 -5.45 -27.91
C PRO A 47 11.55 -5.14 -28.98
N ASP A 48 12.64 -5.92 -29.04
CA ASP A 48 13.72 -5.77 -30.03
C ASP A 48 13.26 -6.03 -31.47
N LEU A 49 12.20 -6.81 -31.64
CA LEU A 49 11.62 -7.19 -32.93
C LEU A 49 10.35 -6.39 -33.27
N TRP A 50 9.93 -5.47 -32.41
CA TRP A 50 8.76 -4.63 -32.68
C TRP A 50 9.10 -3.54 -33.68
N GLU A 51 8.16 -3.25 -34.58
CA GLU A 51 8.29 -2.14 -35.51
C GLU A 51 8.37 -0.82 -34.73
N ARG A 52 9.34 0.01 -35.10
CA ARG A 52 9.44 1.36 -34.52
C ARG A 52 8.35 2.23 -35.13
N SER A 53 7.40 2.59 -34.30
CA SER A 53 6.37 3.58 -34.62
C SER A 53 7.01 4.92 -35.00
N GLN A 54 6.43 5.61 -35.99
CA GLN A 54 6.76 7.00 -36.34
C GLN A 54 6.19 8.02 -35.35
N TYR A 55 5.34 7.59 -34.42
CA TYR A 55 4.69 8.43 -33.42
C TYR A 55 5.59 8.61 -32.19
N ASP A 56 5.45 9.77 -31.55
CA ASP A 56 6.13 10.05 -30.29
C ASP A 56 5.78 9.04 -29.20
N ASN A 57 6.73 8.81 -28.30
CA ASN A 57 6.51 7.98 -27.12
C ASN A 57 5.37 8.55 -26.27
N VAL A 58 4.46 7.67 -25.85
CA VAL A 58 3.38 8.04 -24.92
C VAL A 58 4.01 8.49 -23.61
N MET A 59 3.81 9.76 -23.25
CA MET A 59 4.27 10.25 -21.95
C MET A 59 3.50 9.53 -20.84
N PRO A 60 4.19 9.09 -19.77
CA PRO A 60 3.51 8.52 -18.63
C PRO A 60 2.52 9.54 -18.05
N PRO A 61 1.35 9.10 -17.55
CA PRO A 61 0.42 10.00 -16.90
C PRO A 61 1.13 10.70 -15.74
N PRO A 62 0.87 12.00 -15.51
CA PRO A 62 1.52 12.72 -14.43
C PRO A 62 1.18 12.05 -13.10
N TYR A 63 2.21 11.78 -12.30
CA TYR A 63 2.03 11.19 -10.99
C TYR A 63 1.11 12.07 -10.14
N ARG A 64 -0.04 11.52 -9.73
CA ARG A 64 -0.92 12.13 -8.75
C ARG A 64 -0.67 11.46 -7.41
N ARG A 65 -0.25 12.25 -6.40
CA ARG A 65 -0.29 11.78 -5.01
C ARG A 65 -1.75 11.39 -4.71
N PRO A 66 -2.01 10.16 -4.23
CA PRO A 66 -3.35 9.81 -3.77
C PRO A 66 -3.81 10.87 -2.78
N SER A 67 -5.07 11.33 -2.89
CA SER A 67 -5.65 12.14 -1.82
C SER A 67 -5.56 11.30 -0.56
N HIS A 68 -4.69 11.69 0.38
CA HIS A 68 -4.46 10.91 1.59
C HIS A 68 -5.82 10.67 2.24
N ARG A 69 -6.18 9.40 2.45
CA ARG A 69 -7.32 9.04 3.29
C ARG A 69 -7.11 9.73 4.64
N PRO A 70 -8.00 10.62 5.09
CA PRO A 70 -7.87 11.23 6.40
C PRO A 70 -7.73 10.11 7.42
N VAL A 71 -6.65 10.12 8.19
CA VAL A 71 -6.46 9.16 9.29
C VAL A 71 -7.57 9.46 10.29
N LYS A 72 -8.64 8.66 10.25
CA LYS A 72 -9.72 8.74 11.23
C LYS A 72 -9.09 8.29 12.55
N LYS A 73 -8.76 9.24 13.42
CA LYS A 73 -8.36 8.89 14.80
C LYS A 73 -9.52 8.09 15.40
N ARG A 74 -9.23 6.94 16.02
CA ARG A 74 -10.22 6.18 16.78
C ARG A 74 -10.79 7.09 17.87
N ASN A 75 -12.11 7.27 17.92
CA ASN A 75 -12.75 7.85 19.11
C ASN A 75 -12.55 6.85 20.25
N ARG A 76 -11.74 7.20 21.24
CA ARG A 76 -11.53 6.40 22.46
C ARG A 76 -12.75 6.55 23.36
N GLY A 77 -13.20 5.46 23.97
CA GLY A 77 -14.32 5.47 24.90
C GLY A 77 -13.90 6.05 26.26
N PRO A 78 -14.85 6.37 27.16
CA PRO A 78 -14.56 6.93 28.49
C PRO A 78 -13.66 6.04 29.38
N GLU A 79 -13.56 4.75 29.08
CA GLU A 79 -12.74 3.76 29.80
C GLU A 79 -11.25 3.79 29.41
N ASP A 80 -10.89 4.49 28.32
CA ASP A 80 -9.50 4.61 27.83
C ASP A 80 -8.73 5.81 28.47
N GLU A 81 -9.27 6.47 29.50
CA GLU A 81 -8.54 7.43 30.33
C GLU A 81 -8.00 6.72 31.57
N ASP A 82 -6.72 6.35 31.54
CA ASP A 82 -5.75 6.57 32.63
C ASP A 82 -4.60 5.54 32.63
N ASN A 83 -3.90 5.39 31.50
CA ASN A 83 -2.67 4.61 31.46
C ASN A 83 -1.51 5.43 30.87
N ARG A 84 -1.32 6.64 31.39
CA ARG A 84 -0.29 7.58 30.91
C ARG A 84 0.94 7.71 31.80
N SER A 85 1.15 6.85 32.78
CA SER A 85 2.13 7.15 33.84
C SER A 85 3.00 5.99 34.34
N GLN A 86 3.21 4.91 33.57
CA GLN A 86 4.15 3.86 34.04
C GLN A 86 5.39 3.59 33.20
N THR A 87 5.45 3.93 31.91
CA THR A 87 6.60 3.52 31.07
C THR A 87 7.35 4.66 30.38
N ASP A 88 6.75 5.85 30.26
CA ASP A 88 7.38 6.94 29.53
C ASP A 88 7.85 8.03 30.49
N LEU A 89 9.14 7.99 30.85
CA LEU A 89 9.79 9.13 31.51
C LEU A 89 9.65 10.37 30.61
N SER A 90 8.94 11.37 31.11
CA SER A 90 8.76 12.65 30.43
C SER A 90 10.11 13.25 30.04
N ARG A 91 10.29 13.56 28.75
CA ARG A 91 11.51 14.20 28.22
C ARG A 91 11.66 15.67 28.63
N ARG A 92 10.75 16.21 29.45
CA ARG A 92 10.67 17.66 29.75
C ARG A 92 11.91 18.20 30.46
N ASP A 93 12.64 17.39 31.23
CA ASP A 93 13.81 17.85 32.00
C ASP A 93 15.16 17.26 31.54
N GLN A 94 15.20 16.53 30.42
CA GLN A 94 16.46 15.97 29.90
C GLN A 94 17.22 17.01 29.07
N ILE A 95 18.45 17.32 29.49
CA ILE A 95 19.37 18.16 28.72
C ILE A 95 19.67 17.46 27.39
N GLN A 96 19.30 18.09 26.30
CA GLN A 96 19.44 17.52 24.97
C GLN A 96 20.90 17.56 24.52
N LYS A 97 21.44 16.42 24.10
CA LYS A 97 22.80 16.31 23.56
C LYS A 97 22.76 16.21 22.03
N CYS A 98 23.55 17.03 21.36
CA CYS A 98 23.66 17.03 19.92
C CYS A 98 24.40 15.79 19.46
N SER A 99 23.72 14.89 18.74
CA SER A 99 24.35 13.68 18.20
C SER A 99 25.43 13.96 17.14
N ASN A 100 25.49 15.16 16.55
CA ASN A 100 26.48 15.52 15.54
C ASN A 100 27.86 15.86 16.14
N TYR A 101 27.88 16.62 17.26
CA TYR A 101 29.12 17.11 17.88
C TYR A 101 29.22 16.88 19.39
N GLY A 102 28.20 16.29 20.01
CA GLY A 102 28.15 16.01 21.45
C GLY A 102 27.83 17.21 22.35
N ALA A 103 27.59 18.40 21.79
CA ALA A 103 27.27 19.61 22.55
C ALA A 103 25.91 19.52 23.26
N LEU A 104 25.82 20.02 24.49
CA LEU A 104 24.59 20.07 25.28
C LEU A 104 23.70 21.26 24.87
N GLY A 105 22.39 21.18 25.13
CA GLY A 105 21.41 22.25 24.92
C GLY A 105 20.64 22.22 23.59
N HIS A 106 21.02 21.37 22.63
CA HIS A 106 20.29 21.24 21.36
C HIS A 106 20.39 19.84 20.76
N LYS A 107 19.40 19.47 19.94
CA LYS A 107 19.40 18.21 19.16
C LYS A 107 20.12 18.41 17.84
N LYS A 108 20.50 17.31 17.17
CA LYS A 108 21.16 17.33 15.84
C LYS A 108 20.43 18.20 14.81
N SER A 109 19.11 18.27 14.88
CA SER A 109 18.27 19.09 13.97
C SER A 109 18.43 20.59 14.17
N GLY A 110 18.72 21.05 15.40
CA GLY A 110 18.96 22.46 15.72
C GLY A 110 20.44 22.82 15.74
N CYS A 111 21.31 21.97 15.19
CA CYS A 111 22.75 22.22 15.19
C CYS A 111 23.13 23.12 14.02
N THR A 112 23.70 24.29 14.31
CA THR A 112 24.20 25.23 13.30
C THR A 112 25.46 24.74 12.61
N LYS A 113 26.18 23.78 13.22
CA LYS A 113 27.41 23.22 12.65
C LYS A 113 27.09 22.23 11.53
N PRO A 114 27.92 22.17 10.46
CA PRO A 114 27.69 21.26 9.33
C PRO A 114 27.63 19.79 9.79
N LYS A 115 27.04 18.90 9.01
CA LYS A 115 27.03 17.47 9.39
C LYS A 115 28.46 16.93 9.38
N LYS A 116 28.92 16.33 10.49
CA LYS A 116 30.16 15.56 10.44
C LYS A 116 30.01 14.49 9.38
N LYS A 117 30.89 14.49 8.38
CA LYS A 117 31.00 13.35 7.48
C LYS A 117 31.53 12.19 8.33
N ALA A 118 30.88 11.03 8.24
CA ALA A 118 31.43 9.83 8.83
C ALA A 118 32.84 9.65 8.23
N CYS A 119 33.85 9.57 9.09
CA CYS A 119 35.16 9.15 8.66
C CYS A 119 35.04 7.66 8.38
N ASP A 120 34.84 7.26 7.12
CA ASP A 120 35.18 5.90 6.72
C ASP A 120 36.69 5.80 6.81
N SER A 121 37.17 5.38 7.98
CA SER A 121 38.55 4.96 8.18
C SER A 121 38.63 3.54 7.63
N LEU A 122 38.90 3.42 6.33
CA LEU A 122 39.46 2.21 5.75
C LEU A 122 40.70 2.61 4.94
N LEU A 123 41.79 2.80 5.69
CA LEU A 123 43.08 2.18 5.41
C LEU A 123 43.54 1.50 6.70
#